data_AF-A0A966ZCN6-F1
#
_entry.id   AF-A0A966ZCN6-F1
#
_cell.length_a   1.000
_cell.length_b   1.000
_cell.length_c   1.000
_cell.angle_alpha   90.00
_cell.angle_beta   90.00
_cell.angle_gamma   90.00
#
_symmetry.space_group_name_H-M   'P 1'
#
loop_
_entity.id
_entity.type
_entity.pdbx_description
1 polymer ?
#
loop_
_entity_poly.entity_id
_entity_poly.type
_entity_poly.pdbx_seq_one_letter_code
_entity_poly.pdbx_strand_id
1 'polypeptide(L)' 'AGFRPEWIRLPKEGSTCPFSGLSRSYLADLVRRREVPSKALRRPGTVRGVRLICYEGLMAFIRNSKGETA' A
#
# COMPACT_ATOMS: atom_id res chain seq x y z
N ALA A 1 -10.83 -21.15 -2.85
CA ALA A 1 -11.09 -19.79 -3.34
C ALA A 1 -10.05 -18.85 -2.73
N GLY A 2 -9.31 -18.08 -3.54
CA GLY A 2 -8.32 -17.14 -3.03
C GLY A 2 -8.98 -15.91 -2.41
N PHE A 3 -8.55 -15.51 -1.23
CA PHE A 3 -9.02 -14.27 -0.58
C PHE A 3 -8.25 -13.07 -1.15
N ARG A 4 -8.98 -12.08 -1.69
CA ARG A 4 -8.42 -10.80 -2.13
C ARG A 4 -8.93 -9.69 -1.19
N PRO A 5 -8.06 -8.99 -0.46
CA PRO A 5 -8.50 -7.88 0.39
C PRO A 5 -8.86 -6.67 -0.46
N GLU A 6 -9.80 -5.86 0.01
CA GLU A 6 -10.06 -4.53 -0.57
C GLU A 6 -8.98 -3.52 -0.14
N TRP A 7 -8.56 -3.60 1.13
CA TRP A 7 -7.61 -2.68 1.75
C TRP A 7 -6.42 -3.44 2.35
N ILE A 8 -5.22 -2.96 2.06
CA ILE A 8 -3.97 -3.45 2.63
C ILE A 8 -3.47 -2.41 3.65
N ARG A 9 -3.12 -2.86 4.86
CA ARG A 9 -2.46 -1.99 5.83
C ARG A 9 -1.01 -1.75 5.43
N LEU A 10 -0.54 -0.51 5.56
CA LEU A 10 0.89 -0.23 5.41
C LEU A 10 1.69 -1.13 6.38
N PRO A 11 2.73 -1.86 5.92
CA PRO A 11 3.46 -2.78 6.77
C PRO A 11 4.12 -2.08 7.97
N LYS A 12 4.50 -2.85 8.99
CA LYS A 12 5.32 -2.33 10.09
C LYS A 12 6.71 -1.93 9.56
N GLU A 13 7.43 -1.12 10.32
CA GLU A 13 8.80 -0.73 9.97
C GLU A 13 9.67 -1.98 9.81
N GLY A 14 10.56 -1.97 8.80
CA GLY A 14 11.40 -3.12 8.47
C GLY A 14 10.69 -4.30 7.79
N SER A 15 9.36 -4.24 7.58
CA SER A 15 8.60 -5.33 6.96
C SER A 15 8.11 -5.01 5.55
N THR A 16 7.74 -6.06 4.81
CA THR A 16 7.19 -5.99 3.46
C THR A 16 5.69 -6.26 3.44
N CYS A 17 5.03 -5.85 2.37
CA CYS A 17 3.62 -6.16 2.14
C CYS A 17 3.47 -7.64 1.77
N PRO A 18 2.60 -8.40 2.46
CA PRO A 18 2.42 -9.83 2.17
C PRO A 18 1.76 -10.10 0.81
N PHE A 19 1.15 -9.07 0.19
CA PHE A 19 0.45 -9.21 -1.09
C PHE A 19 1.30 -8.81 -2.31
N SER A 20 2.21 -7.84 -2.16
CA SER A 20 3.03 -7.32 -3.27
C SER A 20 4.53 -7.55 -3.10
N GLY A 21 4.99 -7.96 -1.92
CA GLY A 21 6.42 -8.08 -1.59
C GLY A 21 7.15 -6.74 -1.40
N LEU A 22 6.52 -5.61 -1.73
CA LEU A 22 7.14 -4.27 -1.63
C LEU A 22 7.39 -3.86 -0.18
N SER A 23 8.50 -3.16 0.06
CA SER A 23 8.86 -2.68 1.39
C SER A 23 7.92 -1.59 1.90
N ARG A 24 7.83 -1.45 3.23
CA ARG A 24 7.10 -0.36 3.89
C ARG A 24 7.50 1.01 3.35
N SER A 25 8.79 1.27 3.19
CA SER A 25 9.32 2.57 2.75
C SER A 25 8.89 2.89 1.32
N TYR A 26 8.97 1.91 0.41
CA TYR A 26 8.52 2.09 -0.96
C TYR A 26 7.02 2.37 -1.04
N LEU A 27 6.20 1.59 -0.32
CA LEU A 27 4.75 1.81 -0.27
C LEU A 27 4.38 3.15 0.36
N ALA A 28 5.11 3.58 1.40
CA ALA A 28 4.92 4.89 2.01
C ALA A 28 5.23 6.02 1.01
N ASP A 29 6.25 5.84 0.18
CA ASP A 29 6.59 6.78 -0.88
C ASP A 29 5.53 6.83 -1.98
N LEU A 30 4.99 5.70 -2.43
CA LEU A 30 3.87 5.69 -3.39
C LEU A 30 2.66 6.47 -2.84
N VAL A 31 2.33 6.23 -1.57
CA VAL A 31 1.24 6.93 -0.87
C VAL A 31 1.52 8.43 -0.77
N ARG A 32 2.76 8.81 -0.45
CA ARG A 32 3.19 10.21 -0.35
C ARG A 32 3.12 10.92 -1.70
N ARG A 33 3.50 10.24 -2.78
CA ARG A 33 3.44 10.71 -4.17
C ARG A 33 2.04 10.66 -4.79
N ARG A 34 1.06 10.08 -4.09
CA ARG A 34 -0.31 9.85 -4.56
C ARG A 34 -0.39 8.97 -5.81
N GLU A 35 0.58 8.08 -5.99
CA GLU A 35 0.63 7.13 -7.11
C GLU A 35 -0.31 5.94 -6.89
N VAL A 36 -0.75 5.72 -5.65
CA VAL A 36 -1.74 4.69 -5.29
C VAL A 36 -2.86 5.28 -4.41
N PRO A 37 -4.12 4.85 -4.59
CA PRO A 37 -5.21 5.25 -3.70
C PRO A 37 -4.97 4.76 -2.28
N SER A 38 -5.14 5.66 -1.31
CA SER A 38 -4.93 5.34 0.12
C SER A 38 -5.91 6.09 1.01
N LYS A 39 -6.20 5.51 2.18
CA LYS A 39 -7.08 6.10 3.19
C LYS A 39 -6.39 6.12 4.55
N ALA A 40 -6.45 7.26 5.24
CA ALA A 40 -6.00 7.37 6.62
C ALA A 40 -7.21 7.25 7.55
N LEU A 41 -7.25 6.19 8.35
CA LEU A 41 -8.23 6.04 9.43
C LEU A 41 -7.66 6.70 10.68
N ARG A 42 -8.31 7.78 11.13
CA ARG A 42 -7.94 8.54 12.34
C ARG A 42 -9.15 8.58 13.26
N ARG A 43 -8.92 8.41 14.57
CA ARG A 43 -9.94 8.70 15.59
C ARG A 43 -9.77 10.15 16.05
N PRO A 44 -10.86 10.86 16.40
CA PRO A 44 -10.76 12.17 17.03
C PRO A 44 -9.80 12.13 18.23
N GLY A 45 -8.93 13.14 18.36
CA GLY A 45 -7.93 13.23 19.43
C GLY A 45 -6.67 12.38 19.26
N THR A 46 -6.53 11.58 18.18
CA THR A 46 -5.30 10.80 17.94
C THR A 46 -4.29 11.52 17.07
N VAL A 47 -3.03 11.53 17.50
CA VAL A 47 -1.90 12.13 16.75
C VAL A 47 -1.56 11.31 15.50
N ARG A 48 -1.71 9.98 15.56
CA ARG A 48 -1.36 9.06 14.46
C ARG A 48 -2.55 8.18 14.10
N GLY A 49 -2.81 8.07 12.79
CA GLY A 49 -3.83 7.18 12.23
C GLY A 49 -3.23 5.94 11.57
N VAL A 50 -4.08 5.00 11.20
CA VAL A 50 -3.71 3.83 10.39
C VAL A 50 -3.84 4.18 8.91
N ARG A 51 -2.77 3.96 8.13
CA ARG A 51 -2.81 4.11 6.68
C ARG A 51 -3.16 2.78 6.02
N LEU A 52 -4.17 2.81 5.16
CA LEU A 52 -4.60 1.73 4.29
C LEU A 52 -4.34 2.11 2.83
N ILE A 53 -3.97 1.14 2.01
CA ILE A 53 -3.78 1.25 0.56
C ILE A 53 -4.85 0.40 -0.11
N CYS A 54 -5.48 0.90 -1.17
CA CYS A 54 -6.42 0.11 -1.96
C CYS A 54 -5.66 -0.99 -2.71
N TYR A 55 -6.07 -2.25 -2.53
CA TYR A 55 -5.40 -3.40 -3.14
C TYR A 55 -5.41 -3.31 -4.67
N GLU A 56 -6.58 -3.07 -5.27
CA GLU A 56 -6.73 -3.00 -6.73
C GLU A 56 -5.89 -1.86 -7.32
N GLY A 57 -5.87 -0.71 -6.67
CA GLY A 57 -5.04 0.43 -7.09
C GLY A 57 -3.55 0.12 -7.04
N LEU A 58 -3.08 -0.59 -6.00
CA LEU A 58 -1.70 -1.03 -5.92
C LEU A 58 -1.33 -2.04 -7.02
N MET A 59 -2.21 -3.02 -7.28
CA MET A 59 -1.96 -4.00 -8.34
C MET A 59 -1.99 -3.37 -9.73
N ALA A 60 -2.89 -2.40 -9.96
CA ALA A 60 -2.92 -1.61 -11.19
C ALA A 60 -1.62 -0.81 -11.38
N PHE A 61 -1.11 -0.18 -10.32
CA PHE A 61 0.18 0.50 -10.35
C PHE A 61 1.31 -0.44 -10.76
N ILE A 62 1.39 -1.63 -10.13
CA ILE A 62 2.44 -2.62 -10.45
C ILE A 62 2.34 -3.08 -11.90
N ARG A 63 1.14 -3.41 -12.39
CA ARG A 63 0.92 -3.85 -13.79
C ARG A 63 1.33 -2.79 -14.81
N ASN A 64 1.14 -1.51 -14.49
CA ASN A 64 1.47 -0.39 -15.37
C ASN A 64 2.89 0.13 -15.16
N SER A 65 3.59 -0.33 -14.12
CA SER A 65 4.98 0.04 -13.89
C SER A 65 5.85 -0.52 -15.00
N LYS A 66 6.81 0.27 -15.49
CA LYS A 66 7.77 -0.19 -16.49
C LYS A 66 8.72 -1.17 -15.81
N GLY A 67 8.39 -2.46 -15.83
CA GLY A 67 9.33 -3.51 -15.50
C GLY A 67 10.33 -3.69 -16.64
N GLU A 68 11.59 -3.96 -16.30
CA GLU A 68 12.49 -4.60 -17.24
C GLU A 68 12.10 -6.10 -17.26
N THR A 69 11.59 -6.57 -18.39
CA THR A 69 11.55 -8.00 -18.69
C THR A 69 12.98 -8.45 -18.91
N ALA A 70 13.49 -9.28 -17.99
CA ALA A 70 14.69 -10.09 -18.22
C ALA A 70 14.43 -11.16 -19.29
#